data_AF-A0AA96CYI2-F1
#
_entry.id   AF-A0AA96CYI2-F1
#
_cell.length_a   1.000
_cell.length_b   1.000
_cell.length_c   1.000
_cell.angle_alpha   90.00
_cell.angle_beta   90.00
_cell.angle_gamma   90.00
#
_symmetry.space_group_name_H-M   'P 1'
#
loop_
_entity.id
_entity.type
_entity.pdbx_description
1 polymer ?
#
loop_
_entity_poly.entity_id
_entity_poly.type
_entity_poly.pdbx_seq_one_letter_code
_entity_poly.pdbx_strand_id
1 'polypeptide(L)'
;MPFLLPLATLITGVLTVKTVNKTIKTYERRKKEMKDQKFDLEIQKEIAKIGMTATLGATVVTSMFMKNKIAKNTHIVAGVAFCGFALWHHILYQPKKQKVIDKLETKVN
;
A
#
# COMPACT_ATOMS: atom_id res chain seq x y z
N MET A 1 -49.98 -21.54 -14.04
CA MET A 1 -49.35 -20.86 -15.20
C MET A 1 -47.93 -20.40 -14.82
N PRO A 2 -46.86 -21.18 -15.08
CA PRO A 2 -45.50 -20.88 -14.59
C PRO A 2 -44.45 -20.51 -15.67
N PHE A 3 -44.86 -20.08 -16.88
CA PHE A 3 -43.91 -19.89 -18.00
C PHE A 3 -43.35 -18.46 -18.16
N LEU A 4 -43.74 -17.50 -17.33
CA LEU A 4 -43.31 -16.08 -17.45
C LEU A 4 -42.08 -15.70 -16.60
N LEU A 5 -41.68 -16.53 -15.64
CA LEU A 5 -40.51 -16.30 -14.78
C LEU A 5 -39.13 -16.35 -15.49
N PRO A 6 -38.86 -17.24 -16.47
CA PRO A 6 -37.51 -17.38 -17.02
C PRO A 6 -37.05 -16.19 -17.89
N LEU A 7 -37.99 -15.44 -18.46
CA LEU A 7 -37.67 -14.27 -19.30
C LEU A 7 -37.16 -13.10 -18.45
N ALA A 8 -37.76 -12.86 -17.29
CA ALA A 8 -37.37 -11.79 -16.38
C ALA A 8 -35.96 -12.02 -15.81
N THR A 9 -35.62 -13.26 -15.46
CA THR A 9 -34.29 -13.62 -14.96
C THR A 9 -33.18 -13.41 -15.99
N LEU A 10 -33.46 -13.64 -17.27
CA LEU A 10 -32.50 -13.38 -18.36
C LEU A 10 -32.21 -11.88 -18.52
N ILE A 11 -33.24 -11.04 -18.44
CA ILE A 11 -33.11 -9.58 -18.59
C ILE A 11 -32.30 -8.99 -17.43
N THR A 12 -32.54 -9.43 -16.18
CA THR A 12 -31.75 -9.00 -15.02
C THR A 12 -30.29 -9.43 -15.13
N GLY A 13 -30.01 -10.65 -15.61
CA GLY A 13 -28.65 -11.14 -15.81
C GLY A 13 -27.84 -10.27 -16.78
N VAL A 14 -28.41 -9.89 -17.92
CA VAL A 14 -27.73 -9.05 -18.93
C VAL A 14 -27.42 -7.65 -18.41
N LEU A 15 -28.31 -7.05 -17.61
CA LEU A 15 -28.09 -5.73 -17.03
C LEU A 15 -26.99 -5.74 -15.97
N THR A 16 -26.94 -6.78 -15.13
CA THR A 16 -25.88 -6.97 -14.13
C THR A 16 -24.53 -7.15 -14.79
N VAL A 17 -24.43 -7.95 -15.86
CA VAL A 17 -23.17 -8.16 -16.59
C VAL A 17 -22.65 -6.86 -17.23
N LYS A 18 -23.54 -6.05 -17.83
CA LYS A 18 -23.13 -4.74 -18.40
C LYS A 18 -22.62 -3.77 -17.33
N THR A 19 -23.24 -3.80 -16.14
CA THR A 19 -22.83 -2.95 -15.01
C THR A 19 -21.46 -3.38 -14.48
N VAL A 20 -21.23 -4.68 -14.29
CA VAL A 20 -19.96 -5.22 -13.81
C VAL A 20 -18.83 -4.98 -14.81
N ASN A 21 -19.06 -5.19 -16.11
CA ASN A 21 -18.04 -4.96 -17.14
C ASN A 21 -17.55 -3.50 -17.19
N LYS A 22 -18.45 -2.54 -16.98
CA LYS A 22 -18.10 -1.10 -16.91
C LYS A 22 -17.24 -0.79 -15.69
N THR A 23 -17.52 -1.42 -14.55
CA THR A 23 -16.74 -1.29 -13.31
C THR A 23 -15.36 -1.91 -13.44
N ILE A 24 -15.26 -3.11 -14.01
CA ILE A 24 -13.97 -3.81 -14.23
C ILE A 24 -13.05 -2.99 -15.15
N LYS A 25 -13.58 -2.46 -16.27
CA LYS A 25 -12.80 -1.62 -17.19
C LYS A 25 -12.27 -0.33 -16.53
N THR A 26 -13.00 0.18 -15.54
CA THR A 26 -12.60 1.36 -14.76
C THR A 26 -11.54 1.03 -13.71
N TYR A 27 -11.62 -0.16 -13.11
CA TYR A 27 -10.61 -0.66 -12.16
C TYR A 27 -9.27 -0.92 -12.86
N GLU A 28 -9.28 -1.62 -14.00
CA GLU A 28 -8.07 -1.91 -14.79
C GLU A 28 -7.40 -0.64 -15.32
N ARG A 29 -8.17 0.39 -15.71
CA ARG A 29 -7.61 1.68 -16.14
C ARG A 29 -6.90 2.41 -14.99
N ARG A 30 -7.51 2.45 -13.80
CA ARG A 30 -6.88 3.04 -12.60
C ARG A 30 -5.64 2.27 -12.14
N LYS A 31 -5.66 0.94 -12.27
CA LYS A 31 -4.52 0.08 -11.97
C LYS A 31 -3.34 0.33 -12.93
N LYS A 32 -3.63 0.63 -14.20
CA LYS A 32 -2.60 0.94 -15.20
C LYS A 32 -1.94 2.30 -14.97
N GLU A 33 -2.69 3.30 -14.48
CA GLU A 33 -2.15 4.62 -14.11
C GLU A 33 -1.33 4.59 -12.80
N MET A 34 -1.68 3.73 -11.84
CA MET A 34 -0.88 3.50 -10.62
C MET A 34 0.49 2.84 -10.88
N LYS A 35 0.72 2.30 -12.09
CA LYS A 35 1.87 1.44 -12.39
C LYS A 35 3.07 2.17 -13.00
N ASP A 36 3.04 3.49 -13.19
CA ASP A 36 4.20 4.23 -13.71
C ASP A 36 5.22 4.55 -12.59
N GLN A 37 6.13 3.59 -12.40
CA GLN A 37 6.95 3.32 -11.22
C GLN A 37 8.25 4.12 -11.08
N LYS A 38 8.26 5.43 -11.39
CA LYS A 38 9.43 6.28 -11.06
C LYS A 38 9.21 7.21 -9.87
N PHE A 39 7.95 7.47 -9.52
CA PHE A 39 7.57 8.30 -8.37
C PHE A 39 7.48 7.49 -7.06
N ASP A 40 7.63 6.17 -7.15
CA ASP A 40 7.40 5.23 -6.03
C ASP A 40 8.51 5.30 -4.98
N LEU A 41 9.80 5.38 -5.37
CA LEU A 41 10.91 5.31 -4.40
C LEU A 41 11.05 6.57 -3.53
N GLU A 42 10.75 7.74 -4.07
CA GLU A 42 10.83 9.01 -3.33
C GLU A 42 9.62 9.15 -2.39
N ILE A 43 8.42 8.88 -2.89
CA ILE A 43 7.21 8.77 -2.06
C ILE A 43 7.38 7.69 -0.98
N GLN A 44 7.93 6.51 -1.31
CA GLN A 44 8.14 5.45 -0.31
C GLN A 44 9.13 5.87 0.77
N LYS A 45 10.16 6.66 0.46
CA LYS A 45 11.08 7.23 1.47
C LYS A 45 10.39 8.27 2.35
N GLU A 46 9.56 9.13 1.76
CA GLU A 46 8.78 10.12 2.52
C GLU A 46 7.75 9.43 3.43
N ILE A 47 7.04 8.43 2.92
CA ILE A 47 6.10 7.59 3.69
C ILE A 47 6.85 6.86 4.80
N ALA A 48 8.04 6.31 4.53
CA ALA A 48 8.83 5.66 5.57
C ALA A 48 9.23 6.65 6.67
N LYS A 49 9.64 7.87 6.31
CA LYS A 49 9.99 8.92 7.28
C LYS A 49 8.77 9.38 8.10
N ILE A 50 7.63 9.63 7.45
CA ILE A 50 6.36 10.01 8.10
C ILE A 50 5.84 8.87 8.98
N GLY A 51 5.92 7.63 8.50
CA GLY A 51 5.53 6.44 9.24
C GLY A 51 6.38 6.22 10.49
N MET A 52 7.70 6.43 10.39
CA MET A 52 8.60 6.39 11.54
C MET A 52 8.26 7.45 12.59
N THR A 53 8.03 8.71 12.19
CA THR A 53 7.70 9.77 13.16
C THR A 53 6.32 9.58 13.78
N ALA A 54 5.33 9.16 12.99
CA ALA A 54 3.98 8.87 13.48
C ALA A 54 3.97 7.70 14.47
N THR A 55 4.62 6.59 14.12
CA THR A 55 4.71 5.43 15.04
C THR A 55 5.55 5.76 16.27
N LEU A 56 6.66 6.49 16.15
CA LEU A 56 7.43 6.96 17.30
C LEU A 56 6.58 7.81 18.26
N GLY A 57 5.81 8.77 17.72
CA GLY A 57 4.89 9.58 18.51
C GLY A 57 3.85 8.72 19.24
N ALA A 58 3.25 7.75 18.55
CA ALA A 58 2.30 6.79 19.14
C ALA A 58 2.95 5.96 20.25
N THR A 59 4.17 5.46 20.05
CA THR A 59 4.90 4.65 21.04
C THR A 59 5.25 5.48 22.28
N VAL A 60 5.59 6.76 22.11
CA VAL A 60 5.90 7.71 23.20
C VAL A 60 4.65 8.11 23.99
N VAL A 61 3.54 8.47 23.35
CA VAL A 61 2.31 8.79 24.10
C VAL A 61 1.76 7.56 24.82
N THR A 62 1.92 6.38 24.22
CA THR A 62 1.46 5.13 24.83
C THR A 62 2.41 4.65 25.94
N SER A 63 3.71 4.98 25.88
CA SER A 63 4.66 4.62 26.95
C SER A 63 4.32 5.32 28.27
N MET A 64 3.83 6.56 28.19
CA MET A 64 3.40 7.33 29.36
C MET A 64 2.15 6.73 30.06
N PHE A 65 1.40 5.86 29.36
CA PHE A 65 0.17 5.22 29.86
C PHE A 65 0.29 3.69 30.08
N MET A 66 1.49 3.14 30.29
CA MET A 66 1.73 1.68 30.46
C MET A 66 1.08 1.01 31.70
N LYS A 67 0.38 1.77 32.57
CA LYS A 67 -0.33 1.22 33.74
C LYS A 67 -1.52 0.32 33.35
N ASN A 68 -2.12 0.51 32.18
CA ASN A 68 -3.22 -0.32 31.69
C ASN A 68 -2.74 -1.42 30.73
N LYS A 69 -3.33 -2.63 30.83
CA LYS A 69 -3.06 -3.76 29.92
C LYS A 69 -3.24 -3.38 28.44
N ILE A 70 -4.25 -2.56 28.14
CA ILE A 70 -4.54 -2.10 26.77
C ILE A 70 -3.39 -1.22 26.24
N ALA A 71 -2.99 -0.21 27.01
CA ALA A 71 -1.87 0.66 26.62
C ALA A 71 -0.56 -0.12 26.48
N LYS A 72 -0.30 -1.12 27.34
CA LYS A 72 0.87 -1.99 27.20
C LYS A 72 0.87 -2.73 25.87
N ASN A 73 -0.26 -3.30 25.46
CA ASN A 73 -0.38 -4.00 24.18
C ASN A 73 -0.24 -3.03 23.00
N THR A 74 -0.87 -1.87 23.08
CA THR A 74 -0.76 -0.82 22.05
C THR A 74 0.68 -0.33 21.91
N HIS A 75 1.43 -0.17 23.00
CA HIS A 75 2.85 0.22 22.95
C HIS A 75 3.71 -0.84 22.25
N ILE A 76 3.45 -2.12 22.52
CA ILE A 76 4.15 -3.22 21.84
C ILE A 76 3.82 -3.22 20.34
N VAL A 77 2.55 -3.09 19.97
CA VAL A 77 2.13 -3.03 18.56
C VAL A 77 2.73 -1.82 17.85
N ALA A 78 2.70 -0.64 18.48
CA ALA A 78 3.32 0.58 17.96
C ALA A 78 4.84 0.43 17.82
N GLY A 79 5.50 -0.22 18.77
CA GLY A 79 6.93 -0.53 18.74
C GLY A 79 7.30 -1.50 17.61
N VAL A 80 6.52 -2.57 17.40
CA VAL A 80 6.73 -3.51 16.28
C VAL A 80 6.52 -2.81 14.94
N ALA A 81 5.50 -1.96 14.83
CA ALA A 81 5.27 -1.14 13.64
C ALA A 81 6.45 -0.17 13.40
N PHE A 82 6.97 0.47 14.44
CA PHE A 82 8.15 1.34 14.36
C PHE A 82 9.39 0.58 13.87
N CYS A 83 9.66 -0.62 14.39
CA CYS A 83 10.74 -1.48 13.90
C CYS A 83 10.56 -1.87 12.43
N GLY A 84 9.32 -2.18 12.01
CA GLY A 84 8.99 -2.46 10.61
C GLY A 84 9.27 -1.27 9.69
N PHE A 85 8.82 -0.07 10.07
CA PHE A 85 9.11 1.16 9.32
C PHE A 85 10.60 1.52 9.32
N ALA A 86 11.34 1.25 10.39
CA ALA A 86 12.79 1.47 10.44
C ALA A 86 13.56 0.54 9.50
N LEU A 87 13.19 -0.74 9.46
CA LEU A 87 13.75 -1.71 8.50
C LEU A 87 13.39 -1.35 7.07
N TRP A 88 12.13 -1.00 6.82
CA TRP A 88 11.65 -0.54 5.51
C TRP A 88 12.36 0.75 5.07
N HIS A 89 12.55 1.70 5.98
CA HIS A 89 13.32 2.92 5.75
C HIS A 89 14.76 2.60 5.37
N HIS A 90 15.44 1.68 6.07
CA HIS A 90 16.82 1.30 5.75
C HIS A 90 16.95 0.64 4.35
N ILE A 91 16.01 -0.22 3.98
CA ILE A 91 15.99 -0.90 2.67
C ILE A 91 15.76 0.12 1.54
N LEU A 92 14.82 1.06 1.72
CA LEU A 92 14.51 2.10 0.73
C LEU A 92 15.58 3.19 0.62
N TYR A 93 16.29 3.49 1.71
CA TYR A 93 17.38 4.48 1.72
C TYR A 93 18.70 3.96 1.14
N GLN A 94 18.73 2.78 0.50
CA GLN A 94 19.85 2.34 -0.32
C GLN A 94 19.66 2.61 -1.84
N PRO A 95 19.77 3.87 -2.33
CA PRO A 95 19.82 4.17 -3.77
C PRO A 95 21.27 4.38 -4.25
N LYS A 96 22.25 3.57 -3.81
CA LYS A 96 23.66 3.78 -4.19
C LYS A 96 24.42 2.60 -4.81
N LYS A 97 23.94 1.36 -4.75
CA LYS A 97 24.62 0.29 -5.52
C LYS A 97 24.29 0.31 -7.01
N GLN A 98 23.09 0.76 -7.41
CA GLN A 98 22.73 0.82 -8.83
C GLN A 98 23.43 1.96 -9.58
N LYS A 99 23.51 3.17 -9.00
CA LYS A 99 24.15 4.33 -9.66
C LYS A 99 25.68 4.20 -9.84
N VAL A 100 26.33 3.33 -9.05
CA VAL A 100 27.77 3.09 -9.16
C VAL A 100 28.06 2.07 -10.26
N ILE A 101 27.23 1.03 -10.40
CA ILE A 101 27.38 0.02 -11.46
C ILE A 101 27.09 0.62 -12.84
N ASP A 102 26.00 1.39 -12.99
CA ASP A 102 25.67 2.05 -14.26
C ASP A 102 26.73 3.09 -14.69
N LYS A 103 27.39 3.74 -13.71
CA LYS A 103 28.47 4.71 -13.95
C LYS A 103 29.82 4.06 -14.26
N LEU A 104 30.00 2.78 -13.91
CA LEU A 104 31.19 2.00 -14.24
C LEU A 104 31.08 1.37 -15.65
N GLU A 105 29.91 0.90 -16.06
CA GLU A 105 29.70 0.38 -17.42
C GLU A 105 29.82 1.47 -18.50
N THR A 106 29.40 2.71 -18.22
CA THR A 106 29.54 3.85 -19.15
C THR A 106 30.95 4.44 -19.25
N LYS A 107 31.90 3.98 -18.42
CA LYS A 107 33.30 4.41 -18.47
C LYS A 107 34.24 3.41 -19.15
N VAL A 108 33.75 2.20 -19.44
CA VAL A 108 34.52 1.09 -20.02
C VAL A 108 34.23 0.91 -21.52
N ASN A 109 33.16 1.55 -22.02
CA ASN A 109 32.81 1.66 -23.45
C ASN A 109 33.14 3.06 -23.98
#